data_AF-A0A2N9Y3L4-F1
#
_entry.id   AF-A0A2N9Y3L4-F1
#
_cell.length_a   1.000
_cell.length_b   1.000
_cell.length_c   1.000
_cell.angle_alpha   90.00
_cell.angle_beta   90.00
_cell.angle_gamma   90.00
#
_symmetry.space_group_name_H-M   'P 1'
#
loop_
_entity.id
_entity.type
_entity.pdbx_description
1 polymer ?
#
loop_
_entity_poly.entity_id
_entity_poly.type
_entity_poly.pdbx_seq_one_letter_code
_entity_poly.pdbx_strand_id
1 'polypeptide(L)'
;MSGQVNYLVEAPELGQECYVLHIQQDPFYSLFKWEGKYSEKRSLALHRVYPTKEDVERAAEFVKNFYISHKEQLNYLTSKPESGTKVWLDMDVIPAFDSPSIYFDYRDPFHQRLLKGCELYGTRENLIKDMSLITEALEEEYKKAH
;
A
#
# COMPACT_ATOMS: atom_id res chain seq x y z
N MET A 1 15.95 -6.89 -14.74
CA MET A 1 15.56 -5.56 -15.26
C MET A 1 15.28 -4.70 -14.04
N SER A 2 16.08 -3.67 -13.76
CA SER A 2 15.81 -2.71 -12.70
C SER A 2 14.70 -1.78 -13.18
N GLY A 3 13.49 -1.95 -12.67
CA GLY A 3 12.38 -1.06 -12.97
C GLY A 3 12.56 0.24 -12.21
N GLN A 4 12.99 1.31 -12.89
CA GLN A 4 13.07 2.64 -12.29
C GLN A 4 11.67 3.07 -11.79
N VAL A 5 11.58 3.43 -10.51
CA VAL A 5 10.35 3.93 -9.87
C VAL A 5 10.41 5.46 -9.84
N ASN A 6 9.43 6.13 -10.46
CA ASN A 6 9.36 7.60 -10.48
C ASN A 6 8.03 8.09 -9.87
N TYR A 7 7.98 8.20 -8.55
CA TYR A 7 6.84 8.82 -7.88
C TYR A 7 6.97 10.35 -7.88
N LEU A 8 5.87 11.04 -7.59
CA LEU A 8 5.82 12.49 -7.41
C LEU A 8 6.33 12.87 -6.01
N VAL A 9 7.27 13.81 -5.96
CA VAL A 9 7.76 14.42 -4.71
C VAL A 9 6.88 15.60 -4.30
N GLU A 10 6.38 16.35 -5.29
CA GLU A 10 5.50 17.49 -5.09
C GLU A 10 4.04 17.12 -5.38
N ALA A 11 3.12 17.81 -4.71
CA ALA A 11 1.70 17.60 -4.93
C ALA A 11 1.32 18.04 -6.36
N PRO A 12 0.52 17.26 -7.10
CA PRO A 12 -0.10 17.71 -8.34
C PRO A 12 -0.90 19.01 -8.17
N GLU A 13 -1.13 19.72 -9.27
CA GLU A 13 -2.07 20.84 -9.28
C GLU A 13 -3.50 20.36 -9.00
N LEU A 14 -4.35 21.23 -8.43
CA LEU A 14 -5.76 20.88 -8.20
C LEU A 14 -6.45 20.54 -9.52
N GLY A 15 -7.08 19.38 -9.58
CA GLY A 15 -7.74 18.83 -10.75
C GLY A 15 -6.83 18.08 -11.73
N GLN A 16 -5.50 18.09 -11.51
CA GLN A 16 -4.54 17.33 -12.32
C GLN A 16 -4.73 15.83 -12.09
N GLU A 17 -4.66 15.06 -13.17
CA GLU A 17 -4.72 13.61 -13.10
C GLU A 17 -3.39 13.03 -12.60
N CYS A 18 -3.49 12.05 -11.70
CA CYS A 18 -2.36 11.29 -11.17
C CYS A 18 -2.76 9.83 -10.90
N TYR A 19 -1.78 8.95 -10.87
CA TYR A 19 -1.98 7.54 -10.54
C TYR A 19 -1.60 7.28 -9.08
N VAL A 20 -2.46 6.60 -8.34
CA VAL A 20 -2.19 6.20 -6.96
C VAL A 20 -2.03 4.69 -6.87
N LEU A 21 -0.91 4.25 -6.30
CA LEU A 21 -0.58 2.85 -6.05
C LEU A 21 -1.23 2.37 -4.75
N HIS A 22 -1.93 1.24 -4.81
CA HIS A 22 -2.48 0.53 -3.66
C HIS A 22 -1.56 -0.65 -3.33
N ILE A 23 -0.94 -0.60 -2.15
CA ILE A 23 0.06 -1.58 -1.72
C ILE A 23 -0.63 -2.79 -1.09
N GLN A 24 -0.51 -3.93 -1.77
CA GLN A 24 -0.94 -5.25 -1.32
C GLN A 24 -0.12 -6.30 -2.10
N GLN A 25 -0.25 -7.59 -1.79
CA GLN A 25 0.52 -8.64 -2.47
C GLN A 25 0.32 -8.65 -3.99
N ASP A 26 -0.90 -8.38 -4.45
CA ASP A 26 -1.24 -8.18 -5.87
C ASP A 26 -1.60 -6.70 -6.07
N PRO A 27 -0.61 -5.81 -6.21
CA PRO A 27 -0.82 -4.38 -6.20
C PRO A 27 -1.63 -3.93 -7.41
N PHE A 28 -2.43 -2.90 -7.22
CA PHE A 28 -3.19 -2.25 -8.28
C PHE A 28 -3.06 -0.74 -8.14
N TYR A 29 -3.53 -0.02 -9.14
CA TYR A 29 -3.50 1.44 -9.13
C TYR A 29 -4.83 2.02 -9.60
N SER A 30 -5.05 3.28 -9.28
CA SER A 30 -6.24 4.02 -9.68
C SER A 30 -5.86 5.39 -10.22
N LEU A 31 -6.55 5.84 -11.26
CA LEU A 31 -6.45 7.20 -11.78
C LEU A 31 -7.36 8.11 -10.96
N PHE A 32 -6.79 9.17 -10.39
CA PHE A 32 -7.51 10.18 -9.62
C PHE A 32 -7.26 11.56 -10.20
N LYS A 33 -8.20 12.48 -9.97
CA LYS A 33 -7.94 13.91 -10.04
C LYS A 33 -7.57 14.40 -8.66
N TRP A 34 -6.45 15.10 -8.56
CA TRP A 34 -5.94 15.59 -7.29
C TRP A 34 -6.84 16.67 -6.71
N GLU A 35 -7.38 16.45 -5.51
CA GLU A 35 -8.28 17.40 -4.84
C GLU A 35 -7.63 18.05 -3.59
N GLY A 36 -6.39 17.66 -3.26
CA GLY A 36 -5.67 18.12 -2.08
C GLY A 36 -6.19 17.57 -0.76
N LYS A 37 -6.89 16.43 -0.81
CA LYS A 37 -7.45 15.74 0.37
C LYS A 37 -6.34 15.25 1.31
N TYR A 38 -6.68 15.07 2.58
CA TYR A 38 -5.73 14.56 3.58
C TYR A 38 -5.16 13.18 3.18
N SER A 39 -6.01 12.28 2.69
CA SER A 39 -5.60 10.94 2.23
C SER A 39 -4.63 11.02 1.04
N GLU A 40 -4.88 11.92 0.08
CA GLU A 40 -4.03 12.11 -1.09
C GLU A 40 -2.63 12.61 -0.69
N LYS A 41 -2.57 13.61 0.20
CA LYS A 41 -1.31 14.12 0.75
C LYS A 41 -0.54 13.04 1.51
N ARG A 42 -1.25 12.16 2.20
CA ARG A 42 -0.65 11.01 2.87
C ARG A 42 -0.08 10.00 1.87
N SER A 43 -0.83 9.65 0.82
CA SER A 43 -0.32 8.77 -0.24
C SER A 43 0.91 9.36 -0.94
N LEU A 44 0.96 10.68 -1.13
CA LEU A 44 2.13 11.38 -1.66
C LEU A 44 3.34 11.22 -0.73
N ALA A 45 3.14 11.46 0.57
CA ALA A 45 4.20 11.30 1.59
C ALA A 45 4.68 9.85 1.74
N LEU A 46 3.89 8.86 1.30
CA LEU A 46 4.24 7.44 1.30
C LEU A 46 4.75 6.95 -0.07
N HIS A 47 5.10 7.85 -0.99
CA HIS A 47 5.66 7.53 -2.31
C HIS A 47 4.71 6.69 -3.18
N ARG A 48 3.40 6.92 -3.05
CA ARG A 48 2.34 6.16 -3.75
C ARG A 48 1.71 6.91 -4.91
N VAL A 49 2.13 8.13 -5.21
CA VAL A 49 1.53 8.98 -6.26
C VAL A 49 2.48 9.09 -7.43
N TYR A 50 1.98 8.89 -8.65
CA TYR A 50 2.78 8.76 -9.86
C TYR A 50 2.21 9.65 -10.98
N PRO A 51 3.07 10.25 -11.82
CA PRO A 51 2.62 11.13 -12.90
C PRO A 51 2.05 10.37 -14.10
N THR A 52 2.53 9.15 -14.35
CA THR A 52 2.17 8.36 -15.53
C THR A 52 1.73 6.95 -15.16
N LYS A 53 1.03 6.32 -16.10
CA LYS A 53 0.60 4.93 -15.98
C LYS A 53 1.81 3.99 -15.95
N GLU A 54 2.80 4.25 -16.79
CA GLU A 54 4.01 3.45 -16.93
C GLU A 54 4.86 3.49 -15.64
N ASP A 55 4.91 4.64 -14.95
CA ASP A 55 5.61 4.76 -13.67
C ASP A 55 4.92 3.93 -12.56
N VAL A 56 3.59 4.02 -12.46
CA VAL A 56 2.85 3.26 -11.44
C VAL A 56 2.86 1.74 -11.73
N GLU A 57 2.88 1.33 -13.00
CA GLU A 57 3.01 -0.08 -13.38
C GLU A 57 4.37 -0.65 -12.97
N ARG A 58 5.46 0.10 -13.15
CA ARG A 58 6.79 -0.29 -12.67
C ARG A 58 6.83 -0.39 -11.14
N ALA A 59 6.23 0.57 -10.45
CA ALA A 59 6.15 0.55 -8.99
C ALA A 59 5.31 -0.64 -8.48
N ALA A 60 4.19 -0.95 -9.13
CA ALA A 60 3.38 -2.11 -8.80
C ALA A 60 4.16 -3.42 -8.97
N GLU A 61 4.88 -3.58 -10.09
CA GLU A 61 5.73 -4.75 -10.31
C GLU A 61 6.87 -4.84 -9.28
N PHE A 62 7.46 -3.70 -8.90
CA PHE A 62 8.45 -3.65 -7.83
C PHE A 62 7.86 -4.14 -6.50
N VAL A 63 6.72 -3.60 -6.06
CA VAL A 63 6.06 -3.97 -4.81
C VAL A 63 5.69 -5.47 -4.82
N LYS A 64 5.15 -5.97 -5.93
CA LYS A 64 4.85 -7.40 -6.08
C LYS A 64 6.10 -8.27 -5.86
N ASN A 65 7.21 -7.92 -6.49
CA ASN A 65 8.48 -8.62 -6.32
C ASN A 65 9.07 -8.44 -4.92
N PHE A 66 8.81 -7.31 -4.26
CA PHE A 66 9.19 -7.04 -2.88
C PHE A 66 8.50 -8.03 -1.92
N TYR A 67 7.17 -8.19 -2.03
CA TYR A 67 6.43 -9.19 -1.23
C TYR A 67 6.97 -10.61 -1.41
N ILE A 68 7.37 -10.99 -2.62
CA ILE A 68 7.92 -12.32 -2.91
C ILE A 68 9.30 -12.49 -2.26
N SER A 69 10.19 -11.52 -2.43
CA SER A 69 11.58 -11.60 -1.99
C SER A 69 11.77 -11.35 -0.49
N HIS A 70 10.86 -10.62 0.15
CA HIS A 70 10.94 -10.23 1.57
C HIS A 70 9.86 -10.90 2.44
N LYS A 71 9.22 -11.96 1.95
CA LYS A 71 8.14 -12.69 2.66
C LYS A 71 8.47 -13.09 4.11
N GLU A 72 9.75 -13.32 4.41
CA GLU A 72 10.22 -13.72 5.76
C GLU A 72 10.45 -12.53 6.70
N GLN A 73 10.56 -11.32 6.15
CA GLN A 73 10.73 -10.07 6.90
C GLN A 73 9.38 -9.39 7.20
N LEU A 74 8.40 -9.62 6.33
CA LEU A 74 7.05 -9.09 6.44
C LEU A 74 6.23 -9.83 7.50
N ASN A 75 5.38 -9.08 8.21
CA ASN A 75 4.71 -9.47 9.45
C ASN A 75 3.18 -9.49 9.30
N TYR A 76 2.67 -9.57 8.06
CA TYR A 76 1.26 -9.82 7.80
C TYR A 76 0.83 -11.21 8.29
N LEU A 77 -0.46 -11.36 8.56
CA LEU A 77 -1.06 -12.62 9.00
C LEU A 77 -1.09 -13.61 7.84
N THR A 78 -0.42 -14.74 8.02
CA THR A 78 -0.41 -15.86 7.07
C THR A 78 -1.40 -16.96 7.45
N SER A 79 -1.90 -16.93 8.68
CA SER A 79 -2.89 -17.86 9.21
C SER A 79 -4.16 -17.13 9.60
N LYS A 80 -5.28 -17.86 9.52
CA LYS A 80 -6.60 -17.36 9.85
C LYS A 80 -6.70 -17.01 11.34
N PRO A 81 -7.02 -15.75 11.70
CA PRO A 81 -7.29 -15.38 13.09
C PRO A 81 -8.58 -16.00 13.61
N GLU A 82 -8.72 -16.07 14.94
CA GLU A 82 -10.00 -16.41 15.55
C GLU A 82 -11.06 -15.35 15.24
N SER A 83 -12.32 -15.76 15.07
CA SER A 83 -13.42 -14.83 14.82
C SER A 83 -13.59 -13.90 16.03
N GLY A 84 -13.78 -12.60 15.77
CA GLY A 84 -13.81 -11.57 16.81
C GLY A 84 -12.43 -11.06 17.22
N THR A 85 -11.34 -11.58 16.65
CA THR A 85 -9.99 -11.01 16.87
C THR A 85 -9.89 -9.64 16.21
N LYS A 86 -9.43 -8.63 16.96
CA LYS A 86 -9.09 -7.33 16.39
C LYS A 86 -7.83 -7.46 15.53
N VAL A 87 -7.93 -7.11 14.25
CA VAL A 87 -6.82 -7.09 13.29
C VAL A 87 -6.68 -5.71 12.69
N TRP A 88 -5.49 -5.40 12.19
CA TRP A 88 -5.12 -4.13 11.58
C TRP A 88 -4.96 -4.30 10.07
N LEU A 89 -5.31 -3.28 9.29
CA LEU A 89 -5.17 -3.25 7.84
C LEU A 89 -4.50 -1.95 7.39
N ASP A 90 -3.95 -1.91 6.17
CA ASP A 90 -3.38 -0.67 5.64
C ASP A 90 -4.46 0.41 5.48
N MET A 91 -4.12 1.64 5.86
CA MET A 91 -5.04 2.78 5.96
C MET A 91 -5.50 3.31 4.61
N ASP A 92 -4.78 3.00 3.53
CA ASP A 92 -5.11 3.51 2.20
C ASP A 92 -6.09 2.61 1.44
N VAL A 93 -6.34 1.38 1.92
CA VAL A 93 -7.36 0.49 1.34
C VAL A 93 -8.77 1.00 1.66
N ILE A 94 -8.95 1.76 2.75
CA ILE A 94 -10.26 2.28 3.15
C ILE A 94 -10.15 3.72 3.72
N PRO A 95 -10.45 4.75 2.92
CA PRO A 95 -10.43 6.17 3.34
C PRO A 95 -11.39 6.54 4.49
N ALA A 96 -12.18 5.60 4.98
CA ALA A 96 -13.33 5.84 5.86
C ALA A 96 -13.07 5.57 7.35
N PHE A 97 -11.86 5.13 7.75
CA PHE A 97 -11.62 4.73 9.14
C PHE A 97 -10.49 5.53 9.81
N ASP A 98 -10.86 6.29 10.83
CA ASP A 98 -9.93 6.96 11.78
C ASP A 98 -9.05 5.97 12.56
N SER A 99 -9.39 4.67 12.55
CA SER A 99 -8.56 3.59 13.06
C SER A 99 -8.69 2.38 12.14
N PRO A 100 -7.63 1.96 11.43
CA PRO A 100 -7.70 0.95 10.39
C PRO A 100 -7.67 -0.46 11.01
N SER A 101 -8.64 -0.73 11.88
CA SER A 101 -8.77 -2.01 12.56
C SER A 101 -10.19 -2.50 12.45
N ILE A 102 -10.32 -3.80 12.26
CA ILE A 102 -11.60 -4.50 12.14
C ILE A 102 -11.60 -5.69 13.09
N TYR A 103 -12.79 -6.15 13.46
CA TYR A 103 -12.94 -7.44 14.12
C TYR A 103 -13.10 -8.52 13.05
N PHE A 104 -12.14 -9.44 13.00
CA PHE A 104 -12.10 -10.47 11.98
C PHE A 104 -13.34 -11.38 12.08
N ASP A 105 -14.04 -11.55 10.97
CA ASP A 105 -15.15 -12.49 10.81
C ASP A 105 -14.81 -13.42 9.65
N TYR A 106 -14.74 -14.72 9.93
CA TYR A 106 -14.42 -15.70 8.91
C TYR A 106 -15.53 -15.95 7.90
N ARG A 107 -16.76 -15.57 8.24
CA ARG A 107 -17.93 -15.70 7.38
C ARG A 107 -18.00 -14.55 6.38
N ASP A 108 -17.30 -13.46 6.66
CA ASP A 108 -17.22 -12.31 5.77
C ASP A 108 -16.21 -12.59 4.64
N PRO A 109 -16.66 -12.68 3.37
CA PRO A 109 -15.78 -12.87 2.22
C PRO A 109 -14.75 -11.75 2.07
N PHE A 110 -15.06 -10.52 2.52
CA PHE A 110 -14.15 -9.39 2.50
C PHE A 110 -12.94 -9.64 3.41
N HIS A 111 -13.16 -10.09 4.65
CA HIS A 111 -12.07 -10.44 5.55
C HIS A 111 -11.21 -11.59 5.04
N GLN A 112 -11.84 -12.59 4.39
CA GLN A 112 -11.09 -13.68 3.75
C GLN A 112 -10.23 -13.18 2.59
N ARG A 113 -10.71 -12.19 1.83
CA ARG A 113 -9.94 -11.53 0.77
C ARG A 113 -8.73 -10.80 1.34
N LEU A 114 -8.92 -9.97 2.38
CA LEU A 114 -7.84 -9.23 3.03
C LEU A 114 -6.75 -10.18 3.57
N LEU A 115 -7.15 -11.30 4.18
CA LEU A 115 -6.20 -12.31 4.67
C LEU A 115 -5.38 -12.90 3.51
N LYS A 116 -6.04 -13.25 2.39
CA LYS A 116 -5.36 -13.80 1.20
C LYS A 116 -4.46 -12.76 0.51
N GLY A 117 -4.83 -11.48 0.55
CA GLY A 117 -4.08 -10.37 -0.01
C GLY A 117 -2.87 -9.93 0.81
N CYS A 118 -2.60 -10.59 1.95
CA CYS A 118 -1.56 -10.21 2.91
C CYS A 118 -1.80 -8.79 3.48
N GLU A 119 -3.06 -8.39 3.63
CA GLU A 119 -3.47 -7.04 4.06
C GLU A 119 -3.82 -6.96 5.56
N LEU A 120 -3.76 -8.09 6.28
CA LEU A 120 -4.12 -8.15 7.71
C LEU A 120 -2.90 -8.31 8.59
N TYR A 121 -2.91 -7.61 9.72
CA TYR A 121 -1.83 -7.58 10.71
C TYR A 121 -2.38 -7.83 12.11
N GLY A 122 -1.64 -8.59 12.92
CA GLY A 122 -2.03 -8.85 14.31
C GLY A 122 -1.88 -7.61 15.21
N THR A 123 -0.96 -6.71 14.87
CA THR A 123 -0.66 -5.49 15.64
C THR A 123 -0.49 -4.29 14.71
N ARG A 124 -0.67 -3.08 15.27
CA ARG A 124 -0.46 -1.83 14.54
C ARG A 124 1.02 -1.63 14.21
N GLU A 125 1.89 -2.05 15.11
CA GLU A 125 3.33 -1.90 15.00
C GLU A 125 3.88 -2.72 13.82
N ASN A 126 3.37 -3.94 13.61
CA ASN A 126 3.76 -4.77 12.47
C ASN A 126 3.30 -4.16 11.15
N LEU A 127 2.07 -3.63 11.09
CA LEU A 127 1.58 -2.90 9.93
C LEU A 127 2.49 -1.71 9.60
N ILE A 128 2.78 -0.86 10.59
CA ILE A 128 3.63 0.32 10.40
C ILE A 128 5.02 -0.10 9.92
N LYS A 129 5.63 -1.10 10.56
CA LYS A 129 6.96 -1.59 10.20
C LYS A 129 7.03 -2.07 8.75
N ASP A 130 6.08 -2.90 8.33
CA ASP A 130 6.05 -3.42 6.95
C ASP A 130 5.79 -2.31 5.93
N MET A 131 4.87 -1.39 6.21
CA MET A 131 4.59 -0.25 5.33
C MET A 131 5.78 0.69 5.22
N SER A 132 6.49 0.95 6.33
CA SER A 132 7.74 1.70 6.32
C SER A 132 8.79 1.01 5.47
N LEU A 133 8.97 -0.31 5.63
CA LEU A 133 9.96 -1.06 4.85
C LEU A 133 9.70 -0.99 3.34
N ILE A 134 8.44 -1.11 2.91
CA ILE A 134 8.07 -0.99 1.49
C ILE A 134 8.27 0.45 0.99
N THR A 135 7.92 1.45 1.82
CA THR A 135 8.10 2.87 1.48
C THR A 135 9.57 3.23 1.31
N GLU A 136 10.42 2.81 2.25
CA GLU A 136 11.87 2.97 2.17
C GLU A 136 12.43 2.28 0.91
N ALA A 137 11.95 1.08 0.58
CA ALA A 137 12.39 0.37 -0.61
C ALA A 137 12.00 1.10 -1.92
N LEU A 138 10.81 1.71 -1.98
CA LEU A 138 10.39 2.57 -3.09
C LEU A 138 11.26 3.84 -3.18
N GLU A 139 11.58 4.45 -2.04
CA GLU A 139 12.46 5.62 -1.99
C GLU A 139 13.87 5.30 -2.53
N GLU A 140 14.42 4.15 -2.14
CA GLU A 140 15.74 3.72 -2.62
C GLU A 140 15.74 3.40 -4.12
N GLU A 141 14.67 2.82 -4.67
CA GLU A 141 14.56 2.65 -6.13
C GLU A 141 14.44 3.98 -6.88
N TYR A 142 13.74 4.96 -6.31
CA TYR A 142 13.67 6.30 -6.88
C TYR A 142 15.03 7.00 -6.90
N LYS A 143 15.80 6.92 -5.81
CA LYS A 143 17.16 7.48 -5.71
C LYS A 143 18.15 6.81 -6.66
N LYS A 144 17.95 5.55 -7.06
CA LYS A 144 18.81 4.90 -8.06
C LYS A 144 18.58 5.46 -9.48
N ALA A 145 17.44 6.08 -9.72
CA ALA A 145 17.06 6.63 -11.01
C ALA A 145 17.42 8.12 -11.19
N HIS A 146 17.83 8.81 -10.12
CA HIS A 146 18.06 10.27 -10.07
C HIS A 146 19.37 10.62 -9.36
#